data_AF-A0A7Y4WVM0-F1
#
_entry.id   AF-A0A7Y4WVM0-F1
#
_cell.length_a   1.000
_cell.length_b   1.000
_cell.length_c   1.000
_cell.angle_alpha   90.00
_cell.angle_beta   90.00
_cell.angle_gamma   90.00
#
_symmetry.space_group_name_H-M   'P 1'
#
loop_
_entity.id
_entity.type
_entity.pdbx_description
1 polymer ?
#
loop_
_entity_poly.entity_id
_entity_poly.type
_entity_poly.pdbx_seq_one_letter_code
_entity_poly.pdbx_strand_id
1 'polypeptide(L)'
;GYYDYSGGGYDRGHMVPSADRFANEKLNKETFMMTNIVPQTGALNQFPWNELELYARSQARRGFDVYQIAGVYGNKGFLKRQVVVPTNCWKVIAFVPKGRSEIDERTRIIAVDVPNSDGIENNSWEKYKTTVRAIEERTGYDLLSTLPRELQDKLETRLEISNKR
;
A
#
# COMPACT_ATOMS: atom_id res chain seq x y z
N GLY A 1 -7.32 -12.52 -23.51
CA GLY A 1 -6.73 -13.80 -23.06
C GLY A 1 -6.37 -13.65 -21.60
N TYR A 2 -7.01 -14.43 -20.73
CA TYR A 2 -6.75 -14.40 -19.29
C TYR A 2 -5.35 -14.94 -19.03
N TYR A 3 -4.42 -14.07 -18.62
CA TYR A 3 -3.08 -14.47 -18.23
C TYR A 3 -3.19 -15.32 -16.97
N ASP A 4 -3.01 -16.62 -17.16
CA ASP A 4 -3.07 -17.61 -16.10
C ASP A 4 -1.82 -17.45 -15.21
N TYR A 5 -2.00 -17.27 -13.90
CA TYR A 5 -0.92 -17.26 -12.89
C TYR A 5 -0.66 -18.67 -12.33
N SER A 6 -1.40 -19.68 -12.84
CA SER A 6 -1.18 -21.09 -12.50
C SER A 6 0.25 -21.53 -12.85
N GLY A 7 0.90 -22.22 -11.91
CA GLY A 7 2.22 -22.84 -12.05
C GLY A 7 3.43 -21.95 -11.76
N GLY A 8 3.25 -20.68 -11.39
CA GLY A 8 4.36 -19.72 -11.15
C GLY A 8 4.76 -19.50 -9.69
N GLY A 9 3.98 -19.97 -8.71
CA GLY A 9 4.22 -19.72 -7.28
C GLY A 9 3.94 -18.30 -6.80
N TYR A 10 3.33 -17.44 -7.64
CA TYR A 10 2.97 -16.05 -7.31
C TYR A 10 1.47 -15.84 -7.43
N ASP A 11 0.90 -15.15 -6.45
CA ASP A 11 -0.48 -14.67 -6.44
C ASP A 11 -0.64 -13.42 -7.33
N ARG A 12 -1.88 -13.18 -7.75
CA ARG A 12 -2.32 -11.90 -8.31
C ARG A 12 -2.54 -10.92 -7.18
N GLY A 13 -1.46 -10.32 -6.70
CA GLY A 13 -1.46 -9.35 -5.63
C GLY A 13 -2.09 -8.03 -6.07
N HIS A 14 -3.16 -7.62 -5.41
CA HIS A 14 -3.80 -6.33 -5.68
C HIS A 14 -3.06 -5.24 -4.91
N MET A 15 -2.67 -4.15 -5.58
CA MET A 15 -2.03 -3.02 -4.87
C MET A 15 -3.06 -2.21 -4.07
N VAL A 16 -4.28 -2.11 -4.60
CA VAL A 16 -5.48 -1.61 -3.90
C VAL A 16 -6.59 -2.67 -3.99
N PRO A 17 -7.15 -3.14 -2.86
CA PRO A 17 -8.04 -4.30 -2.87
C PRO A 17 -9.42 -3.97 -3.46
N SER A 18 -9.99 -4.95 -4.16
CA SER A 18 -11.33 -4.82 -4.78
C SER A 18 -12.46 -4.62 -3.77
N ALA A 19 -12.30 -5.11 -2.55
CA ALA A 19 -13.35 -5.10 -1.53
C ALA A 19 -13.44 -3.80 -0.69
N ASP A 20 -12.65 -2.78 -1.02
CA ASP A 20 -12.79 -1.40 -0.49
C ASP A 20 -13.85 -0.57 -1.26
N ARG A 21 -14.60 -1.19 -2.19
CA ARG A 21 -15.50 -0.51 -3.14
C ARG A 21 -16.99 -0.67 -2.82
N PHE A 22 -17.57 0.22 -2.00
CA PHE A 22 -19.03 0.21 -1.74
C PHE A 22 -19.72 1.60 -1.64
N ALA A 23 -19.25 2.66 -2.31
CA ALA A 23 -19.89 3.98 -2.10
C ALA A 23 -20.09 4.94 -3.29
N ASN A 24 -19.29 4.95 -4.36
CA ASN A 24 -19.44 6.01 -5.39
C ASN A 24 -18.81 5.65 -6.76
N GLU A 25 -19.57 5.81 -7.86
CA GLU A 25 -19.11 5.59 -9.24
C GLU A 25 -17.97 6.54 -9.68
N LYS A 26 -17.85 7.72 -9.09
CA LYS A 26 -16.81 8.71 -9.45
C LYS A 26 -15.43 8.34 -8.87
N LEU A 27 -15.39 7.68 -7.71
CA LEU A 27 -14.17 7.11 -7.10
C LEU A 27 -13.77 5.76 -7.73
N ASN A 28 -14.69 5.13 -8.47
CA ASN A 28 -14.46 3.87 -9.17
C ASN A 28 -13.56 4.06 -10.41
N LYS A 29 -13.59 5.24 -11.05
CA LYS A 29 -12.90 5.51 -12.32
C LYS A 29 -11.37 5.55 -12.25
N GLU A 30 -10.75 5.79 -11.09
CA GLU A 30 -9.29 5.77 -10.94
C GLU A 30 -8.71 4.36 -10.73
N THR A 31 -9.58 3.36 -10.52
CA THR A 31 -9.17 2.00 -10.11
C THR A 31 -9.36 0.94 -11.19
N PHE A 32 -9.66 1.36 -12.43
CA PHE A 32 -9.93 0.51 -13.59
C PHE A 32 -8.79 0.53 -14.62
N MET A 33 -7.56 0.34 -14.17
CA MET A 33 -6.50 -0.12 -15.08
C MET A 33 -5.93 -1.43 -14.54
N MET A 34 -5.72 -2.38 -15.44
CA MET A 34 -5.02 -3.65 -15.22
C MET A 34 -3.56 -3.47 -14.71
N THR A 35 -3.16 -2.23 -14.40
CA THR A 35 -1.91 -1.81 -13.74
C THR A 35 -1.87 -2.10 -12.22
N ASN A 36 -3.01 -2.49 -11.62
CA ASN A 36 -3.14 -2.69 -10.16
C ASN A 36 -2.81 -4.12 -9.67
N ILE A 37 -2.26 -4.98 -10.53
CA ILE A 37 -1.87 -6.35 -10.17
C ILE A 37 -0.37 -6.53 -10.38
N VAL A 38 0.33 -6.94 -9.32
CA VAL A 38 1.76 -7.29 -9.37
C VAL A 38 1.97 -8.73 -8.89
N PRO A 39 3.00 -9.44 -9.36
CA PRO A 39 3.33 -10.76 -8.81
C PRO A 39 3.74 -10.64 -7.34
N GLN A 40 2.91 -11.17 -6.43
CA GLN A 40 3.21 -11.24 -4.99
C GLN A 40 3.37 -12.69 -4.55
N THR A 41 4.27 -12.98 -3.62
CA THR A 41 4.30 -14.30 -2.96
C THR A 41 3.00 -14.50 -2.20
N GLY A 42 2.54 -15.75 -2.06
CA GLY A 42 1.36 -16.04 -1.23
C GLY A 42 1.58 -15.59 0.22
N ALA A 43 2.82 -15.70 0.70
CA ALA A 43 3.25 -15.25 2.02
C ALA A 43 3.08 -13.74 2.25
N LEU A 44 3.35 -12.92 1.24
CA LEU A 44 3.09 -11.48 1.29
C LEU A 44 1.59 -11.20 1.20
N ASN A 45 0.97 -11.70 0.13
CA ASN A 45 -0.39 -11.33 -0.29
C ASN A 45 -1.44 -11.73 0.75
N GLN A 46 -1.38 -12.94 1.27
CA GLN A 46 -2.43 -13.50 2.12
C GLN A 46 -2.28 -13.13 3.60
N PHE A 47 -1.09 -12.66 4.01
CA PHE A 47 -0.77 -12.40 5.42
C PHE A 47 -0.54 -10.89 5.68
N PRO A 48 0.68 -10.34 5.78
CA PRO A 48 0.86 -8.95 6.21
C PRO A 48 0.14 -7.96 5.28
N TRP A 49 0.09 -8.23 3.97
CA TRP A 49 -0.59 -7.33 3.04
C TRP A 49 -2.11 -7.29 3.28
N ASN A 50 -2.75 -8.46 3.36
CA ASN A 50 -4.18 -8.58 3.68
C ASN A 50 -4.52 -8.03 5.07
N GLU A 51 -3.66 -8.24 6.08
CA GLU A 51 -3.84 -7.68 7.42
C GLU A 51 -3.87 -6.13 7.39
N LEU A 52 -2.96 -5.51 6.63
CA LEU A 52 -2.95 -4.05 6.45
C LEU A 52 -4.22 -3.54 5.73
N GLU A 53 -4.67 -4.27 4.71
CA GLU A 53 -5.89 -3.92 3.97
C GLU A 53 -7.15 -4.02 4.85
N LEU A 54 -7.25 -5.08 5.66
CA LEU A 54 -8.31 -5.22 6.65
C LEU A 54 -8.25 -4.11 7.70
N TYR A 55 -7.05 -3.72 8.13
CA TYR A 55 -6.85 -2.60 9.04
C TYR A 55 -7.35 -1.28 8.43
N ALA A 56 -6.95 -0.96 7.21
CA ALA A 56 -7.39 0.25 6.51
C ALA A 56 -8.92 0.31 6.38
N ARG A 57 -9.54 -0.82 6.01
CA ARG A 57 -11.01 -0.94 5.94
C ARG A 57 -11.69 -0.77 7.28
N SER A 58 -11.07 -1.27 8.36
CA SER A 58 -11.58 -1.05 9.72
C SER A 58 -11.62 0.43 10.09
N GLN A 59 -10.60 1.22 9.70
CA GLN A 59 -10.57 2.66 9.95
C GLN A 59 -11.64 3.39 9.15
N ALA A 60 -11.85 3.01 7.88
CA ALA A 60 -12.92 3.56 7.06
C ALA A 60 -14.30 3.39 7.72
N ARG A 61 -14.57 2.20 8.28
CA ARG A 61 -15.81 1.91 9.04
C ARG A 61 -15.92 2.69 10.34
N ARG A 62 -14.80 3.11 10.94
CA ARG A 62 -14.74 3.93 12.17
C ARG A 62 -14.87 5.43 11.92
N GLY A 63 -15.15 5.84 10.69
CA GLY A 63 -15.39 7.24 10.36
C GLY A 63 -14.16 8.01 9.91
N PHE A 64 -13.22 7.34 9.25
CA PHE A 64 -12.13 7.99 8.53
C PHE A 64 -12.37 7.93 7.02
N ASP A 65 -11.98 8.98 6.31
CA ASP A 65 -11.69 8.93 4.89
C ASP A 65 -10.24 8.45 4.73
N VAL A 66 -10.05 7.42 3.89
CA VAL A 66 -8.79 6.69 3.77
C VAL A 66 -8.22 6.88 2.37
N TYR A 67 -7.08 7.54 2.26
CA TYR A 67 -6.37 7.77 1.00
C TYR A 67 -5.14 6.86 0.94
N GLN A 68 -4.97 6.12 -0.14
CA GLN A 68 -3.91 5.12 -0.26
C GLN A 68 -3.12 5.32 -1.55
N ILE A 69 -1.80 5.24 -1.46
CA ILE A 69 -0.87 5.16 -2.59
C ILE A 69 -0.06 3.89 -2.40
N ALA A 70 0.04 3.05 -3.41
CA ALA A 70 0.78 1.79 -3.32
C ALA A 70 1.56 1.54 -4.60
N GLY A 71 2.67 0.82 -4.48
CA GLY A 71 3.52 0.50 -5.61
C GLY A 71 4.54 -0.57 -5.27
N VAL A 72 5.42 -0.83 -6.23
CA VAL A 72 6.49 -1.82 -6.10
C VAL A 72 7.80 -1.23 -6.58
N TYR A 73 8.90 -1.83 -6.15
CA TYR A 73 10.22 -1.55 -6.72
C TYR A 73 11.09 -2.80 -6.73
N GLY A 74 12.24 -2.68 -7.41
CA GLY A 74 13.21 -3.75 -7.57
C GLY A 74 12.78 -4.81 -8.57
N ASN A 75 13.70 -5.72 -8.87
CA ASN A 75 13.50 -6.81 -9.82
C ASN A 75 14.24 -8.04 -9.31
N LYS A 76 13.50 -9.12 -8.98
CA LYS A 76 14.06 -10.41 -8.59
C LYS A 76 13.77 -11.52 -9.61
N GLY A 77 13.47 -11.14 -10.84
CA GLY A 77 13.18 -12.05 -11.94
C GLY A 77 11.90 -11.70 -12.69
N PHE A 78 11.48 -12.62 -13.55
CA PHE A 78 10.34 -12.41 -14.43
C PHE A 78 9.36 -13.57 -14.31
N LEU A 79 8.08 -13.26 -14.08
CA LEU A 79 7.00 -14.22 -14.23
C LEU A 79 6.73 -14.39 -15.73
N LYS A 80 6.81 -15.64 -16.20
CA LYS A 80 6.60 -16.02 -17.62
C LYS A 80 7.40 -15.18 -18.62
N ARG A 81 8.60 -14.70 -18.21
CA ARG A 81 9.52 -13.85 -18.99
C ARG A 81 8.93 -12.51 -19.47
N GLN A 82 7.83 -12.07 -18.90
CA GLN A 82 7.08 -10.90 -19.38
C GLN A 82 6.78 -9.87 -18.28
N VAL A 83 6.54 -10.33 -17.04
CA VAL A 83 6.18 -9.44 -15.93
C VAL A 83 7.31 -9.46 -14.90
N VAL A 84 7.87 -8.29 -14.57
CA VAL A 84 8.85 -8.16 -13.50
C VAL A 84 8.22 -8.60 -12.19
N VAL A 85 8.93 -9.46 -11.47
CA VAL A 85 8.61 -9.79 -10.08
C VAL A 85 9.38 -8.80 -9.19
N PRO A 86 8.69 -7.94 -8.43
CA PRO A 86 9.37 -6.94 -7.61
C PRO A 86 10.05 -7.57 -6.40
N THR A 87 11.08 -6.92 -5.88
CA THR A 87 11.68 -7.32 -4.59
C THR A 87 10.80 -6.91 -3.42
N ASN A 88 10.06 -5.81 -3.57
CA ASN A 88 9.29 -5.19 -2.49
C ASN A 88 7.95 -4.63 -2.99
N CYS A 89 6.96 -4.64 -2.09
CA CYS A 89 5.70 -3.94 -2.24
C CYS A 89 5.55 -2.92 -1.11
N TRP A 90 5.17 -1.69 -1.45
CA TRP A 90 5.02 -0.61 -0.49
C TRP A 90 3.63 0.02 -0.57
N LYS A 91 3.21 0.63 0.54
CA LYS A 91 1.93 1.34 0.65
C LYS A 91 2.03 2.50 1.63
N VAL A 92 1.48 3.64 1.26
CA VAL A 92 1.31 4.85 2.08
C VAL A 92 -0.19 5.08 2.24
N ILE A 93 -0.66 5.24 3.47
CA ILE A 93 -2.08 5.40 3.81
C ILE A 93 -2.26 6.62 4.71
N ALA A 94 -3.08 7.57 4.27
CA ALA A 94 -3.52 8.70 5.08
C ALA A 94 -4.93 8.46 5.63
N PHE A 95 -5.13 8.75 6.91
CA PHE A 95 -6.42 8.64 7.60
C PHE A 95 -6.89 10.02 8.04
N VAL A 96 -7.94 10.52 7.37
CA VAL A 96 -8.55 11.82 7.66
C VAL A 96 -9.88 11.58 8.38
N PRO A 97 -10.11 12.09 9.59
CA PRO A 97 -11.41 11.96 10.25
C PRO A 97 -12.53 12.56 9.38
N LYS A 98 -13.65 11.85 9.23
CA LYS A 98 -14.80 12.36 8.47
C LYS A 98 -15.27 13.69 9.00
N GLY A 99 -15.59 14.61 8.09
CA GLY A 99 -15.96 15.99 8.43
C GLY A 99 -14.77 16.95 8.51
N ARG A 100 -13.53 16.46 8.35
CA ARG A 100 -12.38 17.29 7.96
C ARG A 100 -12.19 17.21 6.45
N SER A 101 -11.90 18.35 5.84
CA SER A 101 -11.73 18.47 4.39
C SER A 101 -10.28 18.30 3.92
N GLU A 102 -9.29 18.38 4.80
CA GLU A 102 -7.89 18.54 4.40
C GLU A 102 -6.92 17.68 5.21
N ILE A 103 -5.83 17.29 4.55
CA ILE A 103 -4.65 16.69 5.19
C ILE A 103 -3.87 17.82 5.88
N ASP A 104 -3.59 17.64 7.16
CA ASP A 104 -2.84 18.56 8.01
C ASP A 104 -1.69 17.83 8.73
N GLU A 105 -0.88 18.57 9.51
CA GLU A 105 0.28 18.02 10.23
C GLU A 105 -0.08 16.93 11.25
N ARG A 106 -1.35 16.90 11.69
CA ARG A 106 -1.87 15.93 12.64
C ARG A 106 -2.46 14.70 11.95
N THR A 107 -2.57 14.73 10.63
CA THR A 107 -3.10 13.62 9.86
C THR A 107 -2.24 12.40 10.06
N ARG A 108 -2.91 11.28 10.31
CA ARG A 108 -2.26 10.02 10.57
C ARG A 108 -1.83 9.39 9.24
N ILE A 109 -0.54 9.15 9.07
CA ILE A 109 0.04 8.50 7.90
C ILE A 109 0.68 7.19 8.34
N ILE A 110 0.38 6.11 7.63
CA ILE A 110 1.08 4.82 7.76
C ILE A 110 1.81 4.57 6.45
N ALA A 111 3.12 4.33 6.53
CA ALA A 111 3.92 3.85 5.43
C ALA A 111 4.48 2.47 5.76
N VAL A 112 4.35 1.52 4.83
CA VAL A 112 4.94 0.18 4.91
C VAL A 112 5.75 -0.13 3.67
N ASP A 113 6.81 -0.91 3.86
CA ASP A 113 7.61 -1.48 2.78
C ASP A 113 7.92 -2.95 3.10
N VAL A 114 7.22 -3.85 2.41
CA VAL A 114 7.20 -5.28 2.72
C VAL A 114 8.00 -6.03 1.66
N PRO A 115 8.94 -6.91 2.06
CA PRO A 115 9.63 -7.78 1.11
C PRO A 115 8.63 -8.71 0.43
N ASN A 116 8.73 -8.81 -0.89
CA ASN A 116 7.99 -9.79 -1.67
C ASN A 116 8.71 -11.14 -1.56
N SER A 117 8.65 -11.81 -0.42
CA SER A 117 9.37 -13.05 -0.14
C SER A 117 8.49 -14.06 0.58
N ASP A 118 8.91 -15.32 0.60
CA ASP A 118 8.32 -16.34 1.48
C ASP A 118 8.84 -16.19 2.92
N GLY A 119 8.27 -16.94 3.86
CA GLY A 119 8.75 -16.96 5.26
C GLY A 119 8.34 -15.74 6.10
N ILE A 120 7.40 -14.93 5.59
CA ILE A 120 6.89 -13.73 6.26
C ILE A 120 5.44 -13.87 6.72
N GLU A 121 4.84 -15.05 6.58
CA GLU A 121 3.43 -15.36 6.86
C GLU A 121 3.05 -15.07 8.31
N ASN A 122 4.00 -15.27 9.22
CA ASN A 122 3.81 -15.07 10.67
C ASN A 122 4.18 -13.65 11.14
N ASN A 123 4.60 -12.76 10.24
CA ASN A 123 4.92 -11.38 10.58
C ASN A 123 3.69 -10.49 10.38
N SER A 124 3.36 -9.65 11.36
CA SER A 124 2.39 -8.57 11.16
C SER A 124 2.97 -7.47 10.26
N TRP A 125 2.11 -6.80 9.48
CA TRP A 125 2.52 -5.66 8.66
C TRP A 125 3.22 -4.55 9.47
N GLU A 126 2.92 -4.44 10.76
CA GLU A 126 3.53 -3.44 11.66
C GLU A 126 5.06 -3.55 11.73
N LYS A 127 5.62 -4.76 11.51
CA LYS A 127 7.06 -5.01 11.45
C LYS A 127 7.74 -4.26 10.31
N TYR A 128 6.99 -3.99 9.25
CA TYR A 128 7.48 -3.41 7.99
C TYR A 128 7.15 -1.92 7.87
N LYS A 129 6.78 -1.28 8.99
CA LYS A 129 6.56 0.17 9.01
C LYS A 129 7.85 0.90 8.69
N THR A 130 7.70 1.94 7.89
CA THR A 130 8.77 2.85 7.46
C THR A 130 8.20 4.26 7.40
N THR A 131 8.99 5.20 6.89
CA THR A 131 8.55 6.58 6.61
C THR A 131 8.22 6.72 5.13
N VAL A 132 7.40 7.71 4.77
CA VAL A 132 7.12 8.01 3.35
C VAL A 132 8.41 8.40 2.64
N ARG A 133 9.26 9.20 3.31
CA ARG A 133 10.56 9.61 2.79
C ARG A 133 11.46 8.44 2.42
N ALA A 134 11.50 7.39 3.25
CA ALA A 134 12.29 6.20 2.96
C ALA A 134 11.76 5.43 1.73
N ILE A 135 10.46 5.51 1.44
CA ILE A 135 9.89 4.94 0.20
C ILE A 135 10.28 5.81 -1.00
N GLU A 136 10.21 7.14 -0.88
CA GLU A 136 10.61 8.09 -1.91
C GLU A 136 12.10 7.93 -2.26
N GLU A 137 12.98 7.80 -1.28
CA GLU A 137 14.41 7.54 -1.48
C GLU A 137 14.69 6.26 -2.26
N ARG A 138 13.84 5.23 -2.10
CA ARG A 138 13.98 3.93 -2.79
C ARG A 138 13.36 3.92 -4.18
N THR A 139 12.36 4.76 -4.42
CA THR A 139 11.53 4.73 -5.63
C THR A 139 11.81 5.88 -6.58
N GLY A 140 12.37 6.99 -6.08
CA GLY A 140 12.54 8.25 -6.80
C GLY A 140 11.24 9.04 -6.97
N TYR A 141 10.14 8.65 -6.31
CA TYR A 141 8.85 9.35 -6.39
C TYR A 141 8.75 10.49 -5.39
N ASP A 142 7.81 11.41 -5.66
CA ASP A 142 7.31 12.44 -4.75
C ASP A 142 5.81 12.15 -4.49
N LEU A 143 5.54 11.42 -3.41
CA LEU A 143 4.26 10.73 -3.18
C LEU A 143 3.17 11.67 -2.65
N LEU A 144 3.54 12.64 -1.82
CA LEU A 144 2.62 13.64 -1.28
C LEU A 144 2.77 15.01 -1.97
N SER A 145 3.22 14.98 -3.24
CA SER A 145 3.53 16.13 -4.09
C SER A 145 2.44 17.20 -4.20
N THR A 146 1.18 16.86 -3.93
CA THR A 146 0.06 17.82 -3.95
C THR A 146 -0.03 18.67 -2.67
N LEU A 147 0.68 18.29 -1.60
CA LEU A 147 0.73 19.04 -0.34
C LEU A 147 1.85 20.10 -0.37
N PRO A 148 1.74 21.20 0.40
CA PRO A 148 2.84 22.14 0.57
C PRO A 148 4.11 21.46 1.12
N ARG A 149 5.28 21.94 0.68
CA ARG A 149 6.58 21.32 1.02
C ARG A 149 6.83 21.21 2.53
N GLU A 150 6.47 22.24 3.29
CA GLU A 150 6.62 22.20 4.75
C GLU A 150 5.75 21.12 5.41
N LEU A 151 4.56 20.85 4.84
CA LEU A 151 3.67 19.81 5.31
C LEU A 151 4.17 18.42 4.91
N GLN A 152 4.68 18.27 3.68
CA GLN A 152 5.41 17.07 3.24
C GLN A 152 6.53 16.74 4.22
N ASP A 153 7.42 17.70 4.51
CA ASP A 153 8.58 17.47 5.39
C ASP A 153 8.19 17.03 6.81
N LYS A 154 7.04 17.47 7.33
CA LYS A 154 6.52 17.03 8.63
C LYS A 154 5.88 15.64 8.60
N LEU A 155 5.14 15.33 7.54
CA LEU A 155 4.41 14.07 7.43
C LEU A 155 5.31 12.92 6.98
N GLU A 156 6.22 13.18 6.05
CA GLU A 156 6.99 12.15 5.36
C GLU A 156 8.09 11.54 6.20
N THR A 157 8.59 12.24 7.21
CA THR A 157 9.65 11.76 8.12
C THR A 157 9.10 11.07 9.36
N ARG A 158 7.78 11.10 9.57
CA ARG A 158 7.17 10.53 10.77
C ARG A 158 7.01 9.03 10.64
N LEU A 159 7.66 8.27 11.53
CA LEU A 159 7.36 6.86 11.70
C LEU A 159 6.15 6.72 12.63
N GLU A 160 5.08 6.09 12.13
CA GLU A 160 3.90 5.83 12.95
C GLU A 160 4.18 4.67 13.93
N ILE A 161 4.40 5.01 15.20
CA ILE A 161 4.61 4.02 16.25
C ILE A 161 3.25 3.66 16.86
N SER A 162 2.98 2.37 16.97
CA SER A 162 1.77 1.90 17.66
C SER A 162 1.95 2.22 19.14
N ASN A 163 1.11 3.09 19.70
CA ASN A 163 1.04 3.21 21.14
C ASN A 163 0.56 1.87 21.69
N LYS A 164 1.45 1.12 22.34
CA LYS A 164 1.05 0.00 23.19
C LYS A 164 0.06 0.56 24.22
N ARG A 165 -1.22 0.24 24.06
CA ARG A 165 -2.19 0.28 25.14
C ARG A 165 -2.32 -1.13 25.69
#